data_AF-A0A0C2D2H5-F1
#
_entry.id   AF-A0A0C2D2H5-F1
#
_cell.length_a   1.000
_cell.length_b   1.000
_cell.length_c   1.000
_cell.angle_alpha   90.00
_cell.angle_beta   90.00
_cell.angle_gamma   90.00
#
_symmetry.space_group_name_H-M   'P 1'
#
loop_
_entity.id
_entity.type
_entity.pdbx_description
1 polymer ?
#
loop_
_entity_poly.entity_id
_entity_poly.type
_entity_poly.pdbx_seq_one_letter_code
_entity_poly.pdbx_strand_id
1 'polypeptide(L)'
;MKRLVAYNPETDHLSVMLDDLYFPNGVEVARGKVLVAEMGMARILRYSPSSRTTSVLIDNLPGYPDNIRQASDGHLWVPLAAVRADGDNWLAARPTLRGLLTKAVKSNMAMAKQ
;
A
#
# COMPACT_ATOMS: atom_id res chain seq x y z
N MET A 1 -9.01 -9.20 -1.93
CA MET A 1 -8.60 -8.01 -2.72
C MET A 1 -8.60 -6.84 -1.74
N LYS A 2 -7.50 -6.08 -1.63
CA LYS A 2 -7.44 -4.91 -0.72
C LYS A 2 -7.55 -3.63 -1.55
N ARG A 3 -8.19 -2.61 -0.98
CA ARG A 3 -8.63 -1.41 -1.71
C ARG A 3 -8.39 -0.16 -0.87
N LEU A 4 -8.15 0.96 -1.54
CA LEU A 4 -8.34 2.30 -0.97
C LEU A 4 -9.74 2.76 -1.38
N VAL A 5 -10.55 3.17 -0.42
CA VAL A 5 -11.91 3.66 -0.64
C VAL A 5 -12.04 5.09 -0.14
N ALA A 6 -12.82 5.89 -0.84
CA ALA A 6 -13.25 7.21 -0.41
C ALA A 6 -14.75 7.18 -0.14
N TYR A 7 -15.14 7.66 1.04
CA TYR A 7 -16.53 7.79 1.45
C TYR A 7 -16.91 9.27 1.48
N ASN A 8 -18.02 9.62 0.84
CA ASN A 8 -18.63 10.94 0.93
C ASN A 8 -19.84 10.86 1.89
N PRO A 9 -19.77 11.47 3.09
CA PRO A 9 -20.86 11.44 4.06
C PRO A 9 -22.07 12.29 3.65
N GLU A 10 -21.89 13.31 2.80
CA GLU A 10 -22.99 14.18 2.36
C GLU A 10 -23.93 13.45 1.38
N THR A 11 -23.36 12.58 0.55
CA THR A 11 -24.12 11.82 -0.46
C THR A 11 -24.25 10.34 -0.13
N ASP A 12 -23.79 9.92 1.05
CA ASP A 12 -23.68 8.52 1.50
C ASP A 12 -23.09 7.58 0.43
N HIS A 13 -22.05 8.04 -0.26
CA HIS A 13 -21.50 7.34 -1.42
C HIS A 13 -20.09 6.83 -1.15
N LEU A 14 -19.86 5.54 -1.39
CA LEU A 14 -18.55 4.91 -1.28
C LEU A 14 -17.98 4.61 -2.67
N SER A 15 -16.73 5.01 -2.88
CA SER A 15 -16.03 4.87 -4.16
C SER A 15 -14.68 4.21 -3.98
N VAL A 16 -14.32 3.30 -4.88
CA VAL A 16 -13.00 2.66 -4.90
C VAL A 16 -12.04 3.59 -5.63
N MET A 17 -11.00 4.06 -4.94
CA MET A 17 -9.97 4.93 -5.50
C MET A 17 -8.83 4.12 -6.10
N LEU A 18 -8.42 3.05 -5.42
CA LEU A 18 -7.42 2.09 -5.85
C LEU A 18 -7.84 0.67 -5.45
N ASP A 19 -7.48 -0.30 -6.27
CA ASP A 19 -7.67 -1.72 -6.04
C ASP A 19 -6.35 -2.50 -6.22
N ASP A 20 -6.45 -3.82 -6.04
CA ASP A 20 -5.34 -4.79 -6.06
C ASP A 20 -4.10 -4.39 -5.25
N LEU A 21 -4.33 -3.71 -4.13
CA LEU A 21 -3.26 -3.34 -3.20
C LEU A 21 -2.78 -4.56 -2.40
N TYR A 22 -1.49 -4.57 -2.11
CA TYR A 22 -0.78 -5.60 -1.37
C TYR A 22 -0.64 -5.20 0.10
N PHE A 23 -1.70 -5.49 0.85
CA PHE A 23 -1.77 -5.18 2.28
C PHE A 23 -1.53 -3.68 2.58
N PRO A 24 -2.43 -2.79 2.13
CA PRO A 24 -2.37 -1.36 2.44
C PRO A 24 -2.70 -1.17 3.93
N ASN A 25 -1.69 -0.82 4.71
CA ASN A 25 -1.78 -0.77 6.17
C ASN A 25 -2.09 0.64 6.68
N GLY A 26 -1.50 1.66 6.04
CA GLY A 26 -1.69 3.06 6.39
C GLY A 26 -2.22 3.91 5.25
N VAL A 27 -3.00 4.94 5.60
CA VAL A 27 -3.48 5.98 4.68
C VAL A 27 -3.34 7.37 5.33
N GLU A 28 -2.94 8.36 4.55
CA GLU A 28 -2.85 9.76 4.95
C GLU A 28 -3.23 10.69 3.80
N VAL A 29 -3.99 11.74 4.08
CA VAL A 29 -4.21 12.83 3.11
C VAL A 29 -3.23 13.95 3.43
N ALA A 30 -2.27 14.19 2.54
CA ALA A 30 -1.23 15.19 2.71
C ALA A 30 -1.07 16.01 1.43
N ARG A 31 -1.12 17.35 1.56
CA ARG A 31 -0.88 18.29 0.44
C ARG A 31 -1.71 17.98 -0.81
N GLY A 32 -2.99 17.66 -0.63
CA GLY A 32 -3.93 17.35 -1.74
C GLY A 32 -3.65 16.02 -2.46
N LYS A 33 -2.84 15.14 -1.87
CA LYS A 33 -2.57 13.78 -2.33
C LYS A 33 -2.95 12.78 -1.24
N VAL A 34 -3.22 11.54 -1.64
CA VAL A 34 -3.44 10.43 -0.71
C VAL A 34 -2.19 9.55 -0.73
N LEU A 35 -1.57 9.39 0.43
CA LEU A 35 -0.44 8.49 0.63
C LEU A 35 -0.95 7.17 1.17
N VAL A 36 -0.41 6.06 0.66
CA VAL A 36 -0.77 4.70 1.10
C VAL A 36 0.50 3.94 1.44
N ALA A 37 0.59 3.48 2.67
CA ALA A 37 1.63 2.55 3.09
C ALA A 37 1.24 1.13 2.68
N GLU A 38 1.90 0.58 1.66
CA GLU A 38 1.63 -0.74 1.13
C GLU A 38 2.63 -1.75 1.70
N MET A 39 2.25 -2.36 2.82
CA MET A 39 3.12 -3.22 3.62
C MET A 39 3.64 -4.41 2.82
N GLY A 40 2.75 -5.09 2.09
CA GLY A 40 3.09 -6.26 1.30
C GLY A 40 4.07 -5.98 0.16
N MET A 41 4.24 -4.71 -0.22
CA MET A 41 5.23 -4.26 -1.20
C MET A 41 6.43 -3.52 -0.60
N ALA A 42 6.39 -3.20 0.70
CA ALA A 42 7.38 -2.38 1.41
C ALA A 42 7.61 -1.02 0.72
N ARG A 43 6.53 -0.31 0.40
CA ARG A 43 6.57 0.97 -0.31
C ARG A 43 5.49 1.94 0.14
N ILE A 44 5.66 3.22 -0.19
CA ILE A 44 4.65 4.27 -0.06
C ILE A 44 4.16 4.64 -1.47
N LEU A 45 2.86 4.49 -1.70
CA LEU A 45 2.20 4.97 -2.91
C LEU A 45 1.69 6.40 -2.69
N ARG A 46 1.65 7.18 -3.76
CA ARG A 46 1.01 8.49 -3.82
C ARG A 46 -0.07 8.48 -4.91
N TYR A 47 -1.30 8.69 -4.49
CA TYR A 47 -2.46 8.84 -5.35
C TYR A 47 -2.88 10.31 -5.44
N SER A 48 -3.24 10.74 -6.64
CA SER A 48 -3.73 12.08 -6.94
C SER A 48 -5.21 12.00 -7.31
N PRO A 49 -6.14 12.39 -6.43
CA PRO A 49 -7.57 12.31 -6.72
C PRO A 49 -7.99 13.10 -7.96
N SER A 50 -7.38 14.27 -8.20
CA SER A 50 -7.72 15.15 -9.32
C SER A 50 -7.37 14.55 -10.68
N SER A 51 -6.20 13.92 -10.79
CA SER A 51 -5.73 13.29 -12.04
C SER A 51 -6.03 11.80 -12.11
N ARG A 52 -6.53 11.20 -11.02
CA ARG A 52 -6.73 9.75 -10.85
C ARG A 52 -5.48 8.92 -11.17
N THR A 53 -4.30 9.47 -10.88
CA THR A 53 -3.02 8.81 -11.13
C THR A 53 -2.36 8.33 -9.84
N THR A 54 -1.64 7.22 -9.94
CA THR A 54 -0.87 6.63 -8.84
C THR A 54 0.59 6.54 -9.24
N SER A 55 1.47 6.91 -8.31
CA SER A 55 2.92 6.80 -8.46
C SER A 55 3.52 6.20 -7.19
N VAL A 56 4.65 5.51 -7.30
CA VAL A 56 5.46 5.14 -6.14
C VAL A 56 6.18 6.39 -5.63
N LEU A 57 6.00 6.73 -4.36
CA LEU A 57 6.68 7.87 -3.72
C LEU A 57 8.00 7.44 -3.10
N ILE A 58 7.97 6.32 -2.35
CA ILE A 58 9.14 5.68 -1.77
C ILE A 58 9.01 4.20 -2.04
N ASP A 59 10.05 3.59 -2.59
CA ASP A 59 10.11 2.14 -2.80
C ASP A 59 11.16 1.51 -1.90
N ASN A 60 11.10 0.18 -1.77
CA ASN A 60 12.09 -0.64 -1.08
C ASN A 60 12.45 -0.12 0.32
N LEU A 61 11.43 0.17 1.13
CA LEU A 61 11.62 0.56 2.52
C LEU A 61 12.43 -0.51 3.26
N PRO A 62 13.25 -0.10 4.25
CA PRO A 62 14.09 -1.01 5.03
C PRO A 62 13.27 -1.90 5.97
N GLY A 63 11.95 -1.72 6.02
CA GLY A 63 11.03 -2.46 6.86
C GLY A 63 9.63 -2.47 6.28
N TYR A 64 8.71 -3.11 7.01
CA TYR A 64 7.31 -3.22 6.61
C TYR A 64 6.50 -2.04 7.15
N PRO A 65 6.03 -1.11 6.29
CA PRO A 65 5.37 0.10 6.75
C PRO A 65 3.97 -0.16 7.33
N ASP A 66 3.64 0.60 8.37
CA ASP A 66 2.31 0.67 8.97
C ASP A 66 1.65 2.04 8.70
N ASN A 67 0.87 2.58 9.65
CA ASN A 67 0.21 3.87 9.57
C ASN A 67 1.17 4.99 9.16
N ILE A 68 0.76 5.82 8.22
CA ILE A 68 1.51 7.00 7.77
C ILE A 68 0.85 8.26 8.32
N ARG A 69 1.63 9.22 8.83
CA ARG A 69 1.12 10.50 9.31
C ARG A 69 2.01 11.65 8.88
N GLN A 70 1.42 12.76 8.46
CA GLN A 70 2.17 13.99 8.23
C GLN A 70 2.49 14.66 9.57
N ALA A 71 3.77 14.97 9.77
CA ALA A 71 4.27 15.75 10.89
C ALA A 71 4.00 17.25 10.68
N SER A 72 4.05 18.04 11.75
CA SER A 72 3.87 19.50 11.70
C SER A 72 4.95 20.24 10.90
N ASP A 73 6.15 19.67 10.81
CA ASP A 73 7.26 20.17 9.98
C ASP A 73 7.12 19.75 8.49
N GLY A 74 6.07 19.01 8.15
CA GLY A 74 5.77 18.55 6.81
C GLY A 74 6.48 17.26 6.39
N HIS A 75 7.28 16.65 7.26
CA HIS A 75 7.81 15.30 7.05
C HIS A 75 6.73 14.23 7.25
N LEU A 76 7.06 12.98 6.91
CA LEU A 76 6.15 11.84 7.07
C LEU A 76 6.72 10.91 8.13
N TRP A 77 5.93 10.63 9.16
CA TRP A 77 6.21 9.56 10.12
C TRP A 77 5.60 8.26 9.61
N VAL A 78 6.45 7.25 9.49
CA VAL A 78 6.08 5.90 9.06
C VAL A 78 6.76 4.89 9.99
N PRO A 79 6.03 4.29 10.95
CA PRO A 79 6.56 3.20 11.73
C PRO A 79 6.74 1.97 10.85
N LEU A 80 7.80 1.22 11.13
CA LEU A 80 8.11 -0.04 10.48
C LEU A 80 7.88 -1.17 11.49
N ALA A 81 6.95 -2.07 11.19
CA ALA A 81 6.59 -3.16 12.10
C ALA A 81 7.77 -4.12 12.35
N ALA A 82 8.64 -4.28 11.37
CA ALA A 82 9.92 -4.97 11.48
C ALA A 82 10.89 -4.42 10.42
N VAL A 83 12.19 -4.50 10.72
CA VAL A 83 13.26 -4.33 9.72
C VAL A 83 13.28 -5.57 8.84
N ARG A 84 13.45 -5.39 7.53
CA ARG A 84 13.60 -6.49 6.58
C ARG A 84 14.98 -7.12 6.80
N ALA A 85 15.01 -8.44 6.93
CA ALA A 85 16.28 -9.17 7.02
C ALA A 85 17.06 -9.06 5.69
N ASP A 86 18.39 -9.20 5.71
CA ASP A 86 19.21 -9.20 4.48
C ASP A 86 18.75 -10.27 3.46
N GLY A 87 18.13 -11.35 3.94
CA GLY A 87 17.50 -12.41 3.13
C GLY A 87 16.13 -12.06 2.55
N ASP A 88 15.40 -11.06 3.07
CA ASP A 88 14.10 -10.63 2.53
C ASP A 88 14.23 -9.87 1.20
N ASN A 89 15.46 -9.63 0.73
CA ASN A 89 15.71 -8.93 -0.53
C ASN A 89 15.62 -9.84 -1.77
N TRP A 90 15.55 -11.16 -1.61
CA TRP A 90 15.54 -12.09 -2.75
C TRP A 90 14.26 -11.98 -3.61
N LEU A 91 13.11 -11.69 -2.97
CA LEU A 91 11.82 -11.47 -3.63
C LEU A 91 11.67 -10.03 -4.16
N ALA A 92 12.24 -9.03 -3.48
CA ALA A 92 12.24 -7.64 -3.95
C ALA A 92 13.12 -7.45 -5.19
N ALA A 93 14.23 -8.19 -5.28
CA ALA A 93 15.10 -8.23 -6.45
C ALA A 93 14.46 -8.88 -7.70
N ARG A 94 13.26 -9.48 -7.59
CA ARG A 94 12.56 -10.15 -8.70
C ARG A 94 11.05 -9.80 -8.72
N PRO A 95 10.68 -8.60 -9.22
CA PRO A 95 9.31 -8.08 -9.17
C PRO A 95 8.27 -8.98 -9.84
N THR A 96 8.65 -9.67 -10.92
CA THR A 96 7.79 -10.60 -11.65
C THR A 96 7.50 -11.87 -10.86
N LEU A 97 8.51 -12.43 -10.18
CA LEU A 97 8.38 -13.61 -9.33
C LEU A 97 7.55 -13.30 -8.08
N ARG A 98 7.76 -12.12 -7.47
CA ARG A 98 6.96 -11.61 -6.35
C ARG A 98 5.48 -11.48 -6.72
N GLY A 99 5.19 -10.93 -7.89
CA GLY A 99 3.82 -10.80 -8.41
C GLY A 99 3.13 -12.15 -8.67
N LEU A 100 3.86 -13.14 -9.17
CA LEU A 100 3.35 -14.49 -9.42
C LEU A 100 3.06 -15.26 -8.11
N LEU A 101 4.01 -15.24 -7.17
CA LEU A 101 3.86 -15.95 -5.88
C LEU A 101 2.69 -15.39 -5.06
N THR A 102 2.56 -14.06 -5.01
CA THR A 102 1.44 -13.42 -4.31
C THR A 102 0.08 -13.73 -4.95
N LYS A 103 0.01 -13.89 -6.28
CA LYS A 103 -1.20 -14.34 -6.99
C LYS A 103 -1.51 -15.82 -6.76
N ALA A 104 -0.50 -16.68 -6.70
CA ALA A 104 -0.66 -18.11 -6.45
C ALA A 104 -1.19 -18.40 -5.04
N VAL A 105 -0.66 -17.73 -4.02
CA VAL A 105 -1.15 -17.83 -2.63
C VAL A 105 -2.62 -17.40 -2.53
N LYS A 106 -3.00 -16.32 -3.24
CA LYS A 106 -4.39 -15.84 -3.32
C LYS A 106 -5.33 -16.88 -3.96
N SER A 107 -4.86 -17.63 -4.95
CA SER A 107 -5.64 -18.68 -5.63
C SER A 107 -5.89 -19.90 -4.73
N ASN A 108 -4.86 -20.37 -4.01
CA ASN A 108 -5.01 -21.52 -3.11
C ASN A 108 -5.90 -21.21 -1.90
N MET A 109 -5.83 -19.99 -1.36
CA MET A 109 -6.73 -19.54 -0.29
C MET A 109 -8.19 -19.38 -0.74
N ALA A 110 -8.44 -19.14 -2.03
CA ALA A 110 -9.79 -19.09 -2.59
C ALA A 110 -10.37 -20.50 -2.81
N MET A 111 -9.54 -21.49 -3.13
CA MET A 111 -9.94 -22.90 -3.28
C MET A 111 -10.18 -23.60 -1.93
N ALA A 112 -9.43 -23.24 -0.88
CA ALA A 112 -9.59 -23.83 0.46
C ALA A 112 -10.83 -23.33 1.24
N LYS A 113 -11.68 -22.51 0.62
CA LYS A 113 -12.89 -21.91 1.23
C LYS A 113 -14.21 -22.46 0.65
N GLN A 114 -14.15 -23.58 -0.07
CA GLN A 114 -15.31 -24.34 -0.55
C GLN A 114 -15.52 -25.59 0.29
#